data_AF-A0A933W344-F1
#
_entry.id   AF-A0A933W344-F1
#
_cell.length_a   1.000
_cell.length_b   1.000
_cell.length_c   1.000
_cell.angle_alpha   90.00
_cell.angle_beta   90.00
_cell.angle_gamma   90.00
#
_symmetry.space_group_name_H-M   'P 1'
#
loop_
_entity.id
_entity.type
_entity.pdbx_description
1 polymer ?
#
loop_
_entity_poly.entity_id
_entity_poly.type
_entity_poly.pdbx_seq_one_letter_code
_entity_poly.pdbx_strand_id
1 'polypeptide(L)'
;MRLHRTLASSLLLAFAAPAFAATAAGPAVPAFVIDGGTRVTVKGATKLTMNCDLKNQGAFEPSAGSAVVMNGFLTPALTGVASFADLTIAKQSYASLGTNATVNGVLTLSSGQLSLAGHDLVAQNISGGSAASYVMTPDTLGRLVRTVGSFPSVVFPVGNASYDPVSVRTGTGVDDYRVAVMDAPPPNGLTPAVALTRAWAVSGSHAPGVNGDVRFSVQWNAGEQGASFDRSLGGSTSALAWRWNGTAWSPQTGVRRSDNGAYPAVDTLVSTLSGLWTLAGPGALLAADGDAAPAGLELAPVWPNPFRGAATLRYGVPKKMRVTIGVYSVQGQHVATLADGEREPGWHVARLQADRMANGVYFLRVQAGGEVRSSKLVVMR
;
A
#
# COMPACT_ATOMS: atom_id res chain seq x y z
N MET A 1 -21.58 27.13 -16.89
CA MET A 1 -22.20 26.78 -18.19
C MET A 1 -22.73 25.36 -18.07
N ARG A 2 -24.05 25.14 -18.02
CA ARG A 2 -24.65 23.79 -17.90
C ARG A 2 -24.54 23.09 -19.26
N LEU A 3 -23.81 21.97 -19.33
CA LEU A 3 -23.75 21.14 -20.53
C LEU A 3 -24.62 19.89 -20.34
N HIS A 4 -25.82 19.89 -20.93
CA HIS A 4 -26.56 18.67 -21.25
C HIS A 4 -26.25 18.31 -22.71
N ARG A 5 -25.31 17.39 -22.95
CA ARG A 5 -25.16 16.76 -24.29
C ARG A 5 -24.83 15.28 -24.17
N THR A 6 -25.62 14.47 -24.85
CA THR A 6 -25.26 13.09 -25.21
C THR A 6 -24.25 13.19 -26.34
N LEU A 7 -23.01 12.76 -26.12
CA LEU A 7 -21.90 12.95 -27.06
C LEU A 7 -21.68 11.68 -27.89
N ALA A 8 -21.67 11.82 -29.21
CA ALA A 8 -21.29 10.78 -30.16
C ALA A 8 -19.94 11.13 -30.79
N SER A 9 -19.03 10.16 -30.76
CA SER A 9 -17.87 10.04 -31.65
C SER A 9 -16.82 11.16 -31.57
N SER A 10 -15.97 11.09 -30.55
CA SER A 10 -14.68 11.81 -30.42
C SER A 10 -14.76 13.33 -30.24
N LEU A 11 -14.48 13.80 -29.02
CA LEU A 11 -14.36 15.22 -28.69
C LEU A 11 -12.99 15.52 -28.06
N LEU A 12 -12.23 16.44 -28.66
CA LEU A 12 -11.05 17.04 -28.05
C LEU A 12 -11.50 18.34 -27.34
N LEU A 13 -11.62 18.33 -26.02
CA LEU A 13 -11.91 19.53 -25.23
C LEU A 13 -10.60 20.27 -24.94
N ALA A 14 -10.24 21.22 -25.80
CA ALA A 14 -9.15 22.17 -25.53
C ALA A 14 -9.73 23.37 -24.76
N PHE A 15 -9.35 23.54 -23.50
CA PHE A 15 -9.67 24.75 -22.74
C PHE A 15 -8.58 25.81 -22.98
N ALA A 16 -8.94 26.94 -23.58
CA ALA A 16 -8.06 28.11 -23.65
C ALA A 16 -7.91 28.71 -22.25
N ALA A 17 -6.66 28.91 -21.79
CA ALA A 17 -6.40 29.58 -20.52
C ALA A 17 -6.88 31.04 -20.58
N PRO A 18 -7.64 31.54 -19.59
CA PRO A 18 -7.90 32.98 -19.52
C PRO A 18 -6.62 33.70 -19.13
N ALA A 19 -6.27 34.74 -19.89
CA ALA A 19 -5.24 35.68 -19.47
C ALA A 19 -5.74 36.41 -18.21
N PHE A 20 -5.15 36.12 -17.05
CA PHE A 20 -5.39 36.89 -15.83
C PHE A 20 -4.05 37.26 -15.18
N ALA A 21 -3.93 38.54 -14.84
CA ALA A 21 -2.76 39.15 -14.25
C ALA A 21 -2.44 38.52 -12.88
N ALA A 22 -1.16 38.21 -12.69
CA ALA A 22 -0.63 37.50 -11.54
C ALA A 22 -0.77 38.30 -10.23
N THR A 23 -1.29 37.64 -9.19
CA THR A 23 -0.89 37.89 -7.80
C THR A 23 -0.67 36.53 -7.11
N ALA A 24 0.60 36.18 -6.94
CA ALA A 24 1.17 35.24 -5.96
C ALA A 24 0.44 33.91 -5.66
N ALA A 25 0.02 33.17 -6.68
CA ALA A 25 -0.11 31.71 -6.62
C ALA A 25 0.40 31.15 -7.95
N GLY A 26 1.20 30.08 -7.92
CA GLY A 26 1.74 29.45 -9.14
C GLY A 26 0.63 29.07 -10.15
N PRO A 27 0.97 28.80 -11.41
CA PRO A 27 -0.03 28.59 -12.46
C PRO A 27 -1.01 27.50 -12.06
N ALA A 28 -2.30 27.85 -11.96
CA ALA A 28 -3.36 26.92 -11.65
C ALA A 28 -3.46 25.87 -12.76
N VAL A 29 -3.30 24.59 -12.40
CA VAL A 29 -3.52 23.47 -13.31
C VAL A 29 -5.00 23.46 -13.73
N PRO A 30 -5.33 23.39 -15.04
CA PRO A 30 -6.72 23.29 -15.46
C PRO A 30 -7.35 22.03 -14.87
N ALA A 31 -8.61 22.13 -14.45
CA ALA A 31 -9.36 21.02 -13.86
C ALA A 31 -10.71 20.84 -14.57
N PHE A 32 -11.03 19.60 -14.94
CA PHE A 32 -12.37 19.18 -15.28
C PHE A 32 -13.14 18.89 -13.99
N VAL A 33 -14.08 19.77 -13.64
CA VAL A 33 -14.89 19.65 -12.43
C VAL A 33 -16.27 19.12 -12.80
N ILE A 34 -16.70 18.06 -12.13
CA ILE A 34 -18.07 17.55 -12.18
C ILE A 34 -18.72 17.88 -10.84
N ASP A 35 -19.61 18.85 -10.83
CA ASP A 35 -20.27 19.30 -9.59
C ASP A 35 -21.24 18.25 -9.04
N GLY A 36 -21.50 18.30 -7.73
CA GLY A 36 -22.49 17.45 -7.07
C GLY A 36 -23.86 17.50 -7.74
N GLY A 37 -24.47 16.34 -7.95
CA GLY A 37 -25.75 16.18 -8.67
C GLY A 37 -25.61 16.16 -10.21
N THR A 38 -24.42 16.34 -10.76
CA THR A 38 -24.16 16.22 -12.21
C THR A 38 -23.78 14.78 -12.57
N ARG A 39 -24.32 14.24 -13.66
CA ARG A 39 -23.90 12.95 -14.23
C ARG A 39 -23.25 13.16 -15.60
N VAL A 40 -22.04 12.65 -15.76
CA VAL A 40 -21.31 12.61 -17.04
C VAL A 40 -21.09 11.15 -17.40
N THR A 41 -21.68 10.71 -18.51
CA THR A 41 -21.53 9.35 -19.03
C THR A 41 -20.74 9.41 -20.33
N VAL A 42 -19.64 8.65 -20.41
CA VAL A 42 -18.92 8.46 -21.67
C VAL A 42 -19.46 7.18 -22.31
N LYS A 43 -20.11 7.25 -23.47
CA LYS A 43 -20.82 6.10 -24.06
C LYS A 43 -20.06 5.47 -25.24
N GLY A 44 -20.24 4.16 -25.43
CA GLY A 44 -19.76 3.40 -26.58
C GLY A 44 -18.24 3.42 -26.73
N ALA A 45 -17.72 3.34 -27.96
CA ALA A 45 -16.28 3.35 -28.28
C ALA A 45 -15.58 4.71 -28.10
N THR A 46 -16.13 5.61 -27.26
CA THR A 46 -15.64 6.98 -27.12
C THR A 46 -14.36 7.00 -26.28
N LYS A 47 -13.29 7.55 -26.84
CA LYS A 47 -12.06 7.87 -26.10
C LYS A 47 -12.10 9.31 -25.60
N LEU A 48 -12.10 9.50 -24.28
CA LEU A 48 -12.01 10.80 -23.64
C LEU A 48 -10.60 10.98 -23.07
N THR A 49 -9.82 11.86 -23.70
CA THR A 49 -8.49 12.24 -23.22
C THR A 49 -8.57 13.55 -22.46
N MET A 50 -8.21 13.54 -21.18
CA MET A 50 -8.17 14.71 -20.31
C MET A 50 -6.72 15.07 -20.00
N ASN A 51 -6.28 16.27 -20.38
CA ASN A 51 -4.96 16.80 -20.03
C ASN A 51 -5.06 17.78 -18.84
N CYS A 52 -5.88 17.44 -17.85
CA CYS A 52 -6.26 18.29 -16.72
C CYS A 52 -6.58 17.42 -15.50
N ASP A 53 -6.72 18.02 -14.33
CA ASP A 53 -7.17 17.32 -13.13
C ASP A 53 -8.67 16.99 -13.22
N LEU A 54 -9.09 15.79 -12.82
CA LEU A 54 -10.52 15.48 -12.67
C LEU A 54 -10.96 15.60 -11.21
N LYS A 55 -11.80 16.59 -10.92
CA LYS A 55 -12.47 16.75 -9.62
C LYS A 55 -13.92 16.34 -9.78
N ASN A 56 -14.28 15.13 -9.37
CA ASN A 56 -15.66 14.67 -9.47
C ASN A 56 -16.34 14.69 -8.09
N GLN A 57 -17.39 15.48 -7.95
CA GLN A 57 -18.33 15.49 -6.82
C GLN A 57 -19.71 14.95 -7.23
N GLY A 58 -19.91 14.63 -8.51
CA GLY A 58 -21.10 13.99 -9.07
C GLY A 58 -20.83 12.55 -9.52
N ALA A 59 -21.48 12.10 -10.60
CA ALA A 59 -21.31 10.77 -11.18
C ALA A 59 -20.56 10.84 -12.50
N PHE A 60 -19.38 10.22 -12.58
CA PHE A 60 -18.66 10.00 -13.83
C PHE A 60 -18.70 8.52 -14.16
N GLU A 61 -19.45 8.15 -15.20
CA GLU A 61 -19.79 6.76 -15.53
C GLU A 61 -19.39 6.46 -16.99
N PRO A 62 -18.12 6.12 -17.27
CA PRO A 62 -17.75 5.60 -18.57
C PRO A 62 -18.43 4.23 -18.80
N SER A 63 -19.07 4.03 -19.94
CA SER A 63 -19.72 2.76 -20.32
C SER A 63 -18.70 1.77 -20.89
N ALA A 64 -19.00 0.47 -20.83
CA ALA A 64 -18.17 -0.55 -21.47
C ALA A 64 -17.80 -0.18 -22.92
N GLY A 65 -16.51 -0.30 -23.25
CA GLY A 65 -15.92 0.09 -24.55
C GLY A 65 -15.45 1.54 -24.67
N SER A 66 -15.74 2.40 -23.69
CA SER A 66 -15.21 3.78 -23.65
C SER A 66 -13.88 3.85 -22.91
N ALA A 67 -12.95 4.68 -23.41
CA ALA A 67 -11.60 4.79 -22.87
C ALA A 67 -11.34 6.17 -22.27
N VAL A 68 -11.05 6.24 -20.97
CA VAL A 68 -10.62 7.49 -20.33
C VAL A 68 -9.10 7.50 -20.22
N VAL A 69 -8.46 8.47 -20.87
CA VAL A 69 -7.02 8.70 -20.81
C VAL A 69 -6.76 10.00 -20.06
N MET A 70 -5.84 9.98 -19.09
CA MET A 70 -5.48 11.17 -18.32
C MET A 70 -4.00 11.51 -18.53
N ASN A 71 -3.70 12.62 -19.23
CA ASN A 71 -2.32 13.09 -19.47
C ASN A 71 -2.08 14.47 -18.80
N GLY A 72 -1.94 14.52 -17.47
CA GLY A 72 -1.75 15.78 -16.74
C GLY A 72 -1.13 15.63 -15.34
N PHE A 73 -0.72 16.75 -14.73
CA PHE A 73 -0.16 16.84 -13.36
C PHE A 73 -1.22 16.67 -12.27
N LEU A 74 -1.59 15.43 -11.95
CA LEU A 74 -2.39 15.16 -10.75
C LEU A 74 -1.61 15.41 -9.44
N THR A 75 -1.98 16.48 -8.74
CA THR A 75 -2.08 16.51 -7.26
C THR A 75 -3.24 17.43 -6.83
N PRO A 76 -4.16 16.98 -5.95
CA PRO A 76 -4.34 15.61 -5.49
C PRO A 76 -5.80 15.11 -5.60
N ALA A 77 -5.90 13.89 -6.13
CA ALA A 77 -7.04 12.97 -6.06
C ALA A 77 -8.14 13.06 -7.14
N LEU A 78 -8.33 11.91 -7.80
CA LEU A 78 -9.56 11.51 -8.49
C LEU A 78 -10.66 11.31 -7.44
N THR A 79 -11.21 12.41 -6.97
CA THR A 79 -12.31 12.43 -6.00
C THR A 79 -13.62 12.04 -6.69
N GLY A 80 -14.48 11.29 -5.99
CA GLY A 80 -15.86 10.94 -6.38
C GLY A 80 -16.06 10.05 -7.61
N VAL A 81 -15.00 9.56 -8.27
CA VAL A 81 -15.14 8.57 -9.35
C VAL A 81 -15.08 7.15 -8.77
N ALA A 82 -16.23 6.49 -8.71
CA ALA A 82 -16.32 5.12 -8.17
C ALA A 82 -16.17 4.02 -9.25
N SER A 83 -16.30 4.35 -10.54
CA SER A 83 -16.16 3.36 -11.60
C SER A 83 -15.62 3.93 -12.92
N PHE A 84 -14.89 3.09 -13.65
CA PHE A 84 -14.33 3.32 -14.98
C PHE A 84 -14.71 2.14 -15.88
N ALA A 85 -14.89 2.37 -17.17
CA ALA A 85 -14.92 1.30 -18.15
C ALA A 85 -13.49 0.87 -18.47
N ASP A 86 -12.76 1.64 -19.27
CA ASP A 86 -11.31 1.52 -19.40
C ASP A 86 -10.61 2.74 -18.78
N LEU A 87 -9.44 2.53 -18.19
CA LEU A 87 -8.61 3.59 -17.59
C LEU A 87 -7.17 3.46 -18.10
N THR A 88 -6.62 4.53 -18.68
CA THR A 88 -5.21 4.55 -19.13
C THR A 88 -4.41 5.57 -18.34
N ILE A 89 -3.28 5.13 -17.77
CA ILE A 89 -2.29 5.93 -17.07
C ILE A 89 -1.07 6.09 -17.99
N ALA A 90 -0.80 7.32 -18.42
CA ALA A 90 0.28 7.65 -19.33
C ALA A 90 0.99 8.95 -18.91
N LYS A 91 1.56 8.97 -17.70
CA LYS A 91 2.16 10.14 -17.06
C LYS A 91 3.61 9.85 -16.65
N GLN A 92 4.50 10.84 -16.61
CA GLN A 92 5.86 10.65 -16.04
C GLN A 92 5.92 10.67 -14.50
N SER A 93 4.84 11.07 -13.84
CA SER A 93 4.67 11.07 -12.38
C SER A 93 3.43 10.21 -12.03
N TYR A 94 2.74 10.43 -10.92
CA TYR A 94 1.62 9.59 -10.50
C TYR A 94 0.24 10.27 -10.54
N ALA A 95 -0.82 9.49 -10.74
CA ALA A 95 -2.22 9.81 -10.47
C ALA A 95 -2.58 9.35 -9.05
N SER A 96 -3.64 9.88 -8.42
CA SER A 96 -4.09 9.37 -7.10
C SER A 96 -5.60 9.17 -7.06
N LEU A 97 -6.06 8.09 -6.44
CA LEU A 97 -7.48 7.91 -6.12
C LEU A 97 -7.89 8.81 -4.95
N GLY A 98 -9.16 9.23 -4.94
CA GLY A 98 -9.80 9.92 -3.81
C GLY A 98 -11.02 9.20 -3.25
N THR A 99 -11.34 8.03 -3.78
CA THR A 99 -12.38 7.11 -3.31
C THR A 99 -12.05 5.71 -3.82
N ASN A 100 -12.66 4.69 -3.22
CA ASN A 100 -12.60 3.35 -3.79
C ASN A 100 -13.19 3.37 -5.20
N ALA A 101 -12.56 2.66 -6.14
CA ALA A 101 -12.94 2.67 -7.54
C ALA A 101 -12.88 1.27 -8.17
N THR A 102 -13.65 1.07 -9.24
CA THR A 102 -13.65 -0.16 -10.05
C THR A 102 -13.38 0.15 -11.51
N VAL A 103 -12.46 -0.57 -12.16
CA VAL A 103 -12.26 -0.57 -13.61
C VAL A 103 -12.92 -1.83 -14.18
N ASN A 104 -14.03 -1.66 -14.89
CA ASN A 104 -14.85 -2.76 -15.42
C ASN A 104 -14.25 -3.43 -16.67
N GLY A 105 -13.46 -2.69 -17.44
CA GLY A 105 -12.77 -3.12 -18.66
C GLY A 105 -11.28 -3.32 -18.39
N VAL A 106 -10.43 -2.52 -19.03
CA VAL A 106 -8.96 -2.61 -18.96
C VAL A 106 -8.34 -1.40 -18.27
N LEU A 107 -7.49 -1.66 -17.28
CA LEU A 107 -6.52 -0.71 -16.76
C LEU A 107 -5.23 -0.81 -17.58
N THR A 108 -4.90 0.23 -18.32
CA THR A 108 -3.68 0.31 -19.14
C THR A 108 -2.65 1.20 -18.45
N LEU A 109 -1.52 0.60 -18.07
CA LEU A 109 -0.38 1.24 -17.43
C LEU A 109 0.70 1.49 -18.49
N SER A 110 0.65 2.64 -19.16
CA SER A 110 1.60 2.98 -20.25
C SER A 110 2.84 3.71 -19.74
N SER A 111 2.68 4.59 -18.75
CA SER A 111 3.78 5.27 -18.05
C SER A 111 3.27 5.88 -16.74
N GLY A 112 4.12 5.91 -15.71
CA GLY A 112 3.83 6.51 -14.41
C GLY A 112 2.95 5.63 -13.54
N GLN A 113 2.65 6.12 -12.35
CA GLN A 113 1.98 5.32 -11.33
C GLN A 113 0.52 5.74 -11.09
N LEU A 114 -0.32 4.79 -10.71
CA LEU A 114 -1.62 5.08 -10.10
C LEU A 114 -1.56 4.83 -8.60
N SER A 115 -1.45 5.91 -7.83
CA SER A 115 -1.48 5.90 -6.37
C SER A 115 -2.88 5.58 -5.84
N LEU A 116 -2.95 4.61 -4.95
CA LEU A 116 -4.20 4.23 -4.30
C LEU A 116 -4.60 5.18 -3.16
N ALA A 117 -3.64 5.86 -2.52
CA ALA A 117 -3.87 6.90 -1.51
C ALA A 117 -4.96 6.55 -0.47
N GLY A 118 -4.95 5.32 0.04
CA GLY A 118 -5.87 4.82 1.06
C GLY A 118 -7.16 4.21 0.53
N HIS A 119 -7.30 4.07 -0.78
CA HIS A 119 -8.51 3.58 -1.44
C HIS A 119 -8.28 2.30 -2.24
N ASP A 120 -9.26 1.41 -2.22
CA ASP A 120 -9.19 0.16 -2.98
C ASP A 120 -9.50 0.41 -4.46
N LEU A 121 -8.75 -0.28 -5.34
CA LEU A 121 -9.00 -0.31 -6.77
C LEU A 121 -9.33 -1.74 -7.20
N VAL A 122 -10.53 -1.99 -7.71
CA VAL A 122 -10.88 -3.27 -8.32
C VAL A 122 -10.58 -3.19 -9.82
N ALA A 123 -9.68 -4.04 -10.34
CA ALA A 123 -9.33 -4.03 -11.78
C ALA A 123 -8.93 -5.42 -12.27
N GLN A 124 -9.82 -6.07 -13.03
CA GLN A 124 -9.61 -7.47 -13.44
C GLN A 124 -8.62 -7.60 -14.60
N ASN A 125 -8.74 -6.74 -15.61
CA ASN A 125 -7.83 -6.74 -16.76
C ASN A 125 -6.85 -5.58 -16.63
N ILE A 126 -5.56 -5.90 -16.53
CA ILE A 126 -4.49 -4.90 -16.42
C ILE A 126 -3.42 -5.20 -17.46
N SER A 127 -2.92 -4.18 -18.15
CA SER A 127 -1.84 -4.28 -19.12
C SER A 127 -0.76 -3.23 -18.85
N GLY A 128 0.51 -3.54 -19.19
CA GLY A 128 1.63 -2.58 -19.16
C GLY A 128 2.36 -2.41 -17.82
N GLY A 129 2.04 -3.23 -16.81
CA GLY A 129 2.76 -3.23 -15.53
C GLY A 129 4.28 -3.42 -15.68
N SER A 130 5.07 -2.48 -15.19
CA SER A 130 6.53 -2.45 -15.29
C SER A 130 7.15 -1.50 -14.25
N ALA A 131 8.49 -1.46 -14.18
CA ALA A 131 9.22 -0.49 -13.35
C ALA A 131 8.89 0.98 -13.70
N ALA A 132 8.48 1.26 -14.94
CA ALA A 132 8.07 2.58 -15.38
C ALA A 132 6.57 2.86 -15.19
N SER A 133 5.74 1.84 -14.96
CA SER A 133 4.30 2.02 -14.77
C SER A 133 3.64 0.93 -13.94
N TYR A 134 3.08 1.31 -12.78
CA TYR A 134 2.49 0.37 -11.82
C TYR A 134 1.43 1.03 -10.93
N VAL A 135 0.67 0.22 -10.22
CA VAL A 135 -0.24 0.69 -9.17
C VAL A 135 0.55 0.94 -7.90
N MET A 136 0.67 2.19 -7.48
CA MET A 136 1.43 2.58 -6.28
C MET A 136 0.56 2.45 -5.04
N THR A 137 1.06 1.77 -4.02
CA THR A 137 0.41 1.58 -2.73
C THR A 137 1.20 2.32 -1.66
N PRO A 138 1.10 3.67 -1.57
CA PRO A 138 1.97 4.49 -0.73
C PRO A 138 1.67 4.37 0.77
N ASP A 139 0.59 3.68 1.13
CA ASP A 139 0.09 3.54 2.48
C ASP A 139 -0.31 2.10 2.77
N THR A 140 -0.70 1.86 4.02
CA THR A 140 -1.06 0.53 4.51
C THR A 140 -2.52 0.15 4.23
N LEU A 141 -3.32 1.03 3.62
CA LEU A 141 -4.77 0.91 3.55
C LEU A 141 -5.26 0.56 2.16
N GLY A 142 -4.88 1.32 1.14
CA GLY A 142 -5.33 1.09 -0.23
C GLY A 142 -4.78 -0.21 -0.81
N ARG A 143 -5.64 -1.00 -1.47
CA ARG A 143 -5.26 -2.26 -2.11
C ARG A 143 -5.72 -2.35 -3.55
N LEU A 144 -4.90 -2.98 -4.39
CA LEU A 144 -5.33 -3.45 -5.70
C LEU A 144 -6.07 -4.77 -5.51
N VAL A 145 -7.30 -4.85 -5.99
CA VAL A 145 -8.17 -6.03 -5.86
C VAL A 145 -8.34 -6.69 -7.21
N ARG A 146 -8.04 -7.98 -7.28
CA ARG A 146 -8.26 -8.83 -8.46
C ARG A 146 -8.80 -10.19 -8.04
N THR A 147 -9.63 -10.75 -8.88
CA THR A 147 -10.16 -12.10 -8.74
C THR A 147 -9.11 -13.09 -9.24
N VAL A 148 -8.77 -14.08 -8.43
CA VAL A 148 -7.73 -15.08 -8.71
C VAL A 148 -8.35 -16.47 -8.70
N GLY A 149 -8.07 -17.23 -9.76
CA GLY A 149 -8.44 -18.62 -9.88
C GLY A 149 -7.23 -19.56 -9.96
N SER A 150 -7.51 -20.79 -10.39
CA SER A 150 -6.51 -21.88 -10.37
C SER A 150 -5.46 -21.78 -11.47
N PHE A 151 -5.78 -21.13 -12.60
CA PHE A 151 -4.84 -20.89 -13.69
C PHE A 151 -5.37 -19.81 -14.65
N PRO A 152 -4.49 -18.99 -15.29
CA PRO A 152 -3.06 -18.82 -15.01
C PRO A 152 -2.81 -18.05 -13.71
N SER A 153 -1.53 -17.87 -13.33
CA SER A 153 -1.18 -16.95 -12.25
C SER A 153 -1.61 -15.53 -12.59
N VAL A 154 -2.18 -14.82 -11.62
CA VAL A 154 -2.66 -13.45 -11.74
C VAL A 154 -1.60 -12.51 -11.16
N VAL A 155 -1.04 -11.64 -12.01
CA VAL A 155 0.02 -10.68 -11.64
C VAL A 155 -0.56 -9.35 -11.19
N PHE A 156 -0.38 -8.96 -9.94
CA PHE A 156 -0.67 -7.63 -9.44
C PHE A 156 0.52 -6.71 -9.75
N PRO A 157 0.41 -5.77 -10.70
CA PRO A 157 1.51 -4.86 -11.03
C PRO A 157 1.53 -3.71 -10.02
N VAL A 158 1.87 -4.04 -8.78
CA VAL A 158 1.92 -3.13 -7.64
C VAL A 158 3.36 -2.73 -7.32
N GLY A 159 3.49 -1.65 -6.56
CA GLY A 159 4.76 -1.15 -6.07
C GLY A 159 4.53 -0.03 -5.06
N ASN A 160 5.60 0.47 -4.45
CA ASN A 160 5.56 1.69 -3.66
C ASN A 160 6.65 2.65 -4.14
N ALA A 161 7.80 2.75 -3.47
CA ALA A 161 8.93 3.53 -4.01
C ALA A 161 9.56 2.88 -5.26
N SER A 162 9.32 1.59 -5.47
CA SER A 162 9.77 0.77 -6.60
C SER A 162 8.67 -0.21 -7.00
N TYR A 163 8.81 -0.81 -8.19
CA TYR A 163 7.92 -1.84 -8.70
C TYR A 163 8.28 -3.20 -8.11
N ASP A 164 7.33 -3.85 -7.43
CA ASP A 164 7.51 -5.11 -6.71
C ASP A 164 6.26 -5.99 -6.93
N PRO A 165 6.12 -6.57 -8.15
CA PRO A 165 4.90 -7.27 -8.53
C PRO A 165 4.67 -8.51 -7.67
N VAL A 166 3.40 -8.83 -7.48
CA VAL A 166 2.96 -10.03 -6.78
C VAL A 166 2.23 -10.92 -7.76
N SER A 167 2.55 -12.21 -7.81
CA SER A 167 1.74 -13.17 -8.55
C SER A 167 1.02 -14.10 -7.58
N VAL A 168 -0.28 -14.27 -7.79
CA VAL A 168 -1.10 -15.20 -6.99
C VAL A 168 -1.78 -16.19 -7.92
N ARG A 169 -1.84 -17.45 -7.49
CA ARG A 169 -2.64 -18.48 -8.15
C ARG A 169 -3.22 -19.38 -7.08
N THR A 170 -4.51 -19.69 -7.16
CA THR A 170 -5.08 -20.73 -6.29
C THR A 170 -4.79 -22.12 -6.89
N GLY A 171 -4.98 -23.18 -6.13
CA GLY A 171 -4.92 -24.57 -6.58
C GLY A 171 -6.31 -25.06 -6.94
N THR A 172 -7.31 -24.62 -6.18
CA THR A 172 -8.73 -24.80 -6.50
C THR A 172 -9.51 -23.50 -6.24
N GLY A 173 -10.74 -23.42 -6.75
CA GLY A 173 -11.65 -22.30 -6.47
C GLY A 173 -11.22 -20.95 -7.06
N VAL A 174 -12.02 -19.94 -6.75
CA VAL A 174 -11.84 -18.55 -7.17
C VAL A 174 -12.07 -17.67 -5.94
N ASP A 175 -11.22 -16.66 -5.75
CA ASP A 175 -11.34 -15.72 -4.63
C ASP A 175 -10.79 -14.33 -5.01
N ASP A 176 -11.28 -13.31 -4.32
CA ASP A 176 -10.81 -11.94 -4.48
C ASP A 176 -9.62 -11.68 -3.56
N TYR A 177 -8.47 -11.40 -4.16
CA TYR A 177 -7.27 -11.01 -3.42
C TYR A 177 -7.05 -9.51 -3.50
N ARG A 178 -6.73 -8.93 -2.35
CA ARG A 178 -6.33 -7.53 -2.20
C ARG A 178 -4.84 -7.48 -1.90
N VAL A 179 -4.09 -6.71 -2.68
CA VAL A 179 -2.63 -6.68 -2.63
C VAL A 179 -2.11 -5.25 -2.52
N ALA A 180 -1.07 -5.06 -1.72
CA ALA A 180 -0.24 -3.87 -1.71
C ALA A 180 1.21 -4.21 -1.36
N VAL A 181 2.11 -3.31 -1.78
CA VAL A 181 3.52 -3.28 -1.42
C VAL A 181 3.74 -2.15 -0.43
N MET A 182 4.51 -2.41 0.61
CA MET A 182 4.78 -1.47 1.68
C MET A 182 6.27 -1.27 1.87
N ASP A 183 6.60 -0.04 2.22
CA ASP A 183 7.92 0.39 2.64
C ASP A 183 7.99 0.21 4.16
N ALA A 184 8.97 -0.56 4.61
CA ALA A 184 9.17 -1.04 5.98
C ALA A 184 8.10 -2.03 6.48
N PRO A 185 8.38 -3.35 6.54
CA PRO A 185 7.58 -4.28 7.33
C PRO A 185 7.45 -3.81 8.79
N PRO A 186 6.40 -4.23 9.54
CA PRO A 186 6.32 -4.04 10.97
C PRO A 186 7.64 -4.47 11.59
N PRO A 187 8.27 -3.59 12.37
CA PRO A 187 9.60 -3.82 12.94
C PRO A 187 9.58 -4.85 14.09
N ASN A 188 8.44 -5.51 14.27
CA ASN A 188 8.18 -6.37 15.40
C ASN A 188 8.69 -7.77 15.08
N GLY A 189 9.99 -7.99 15.28
CA GLY A 189 10.54 -9.33 15.31
C GLY A 189 11.43 -9.69 14.14
N LEU A 190 11.80 -8.77 13.24
CA LEU A 190 12.79 -9.07 12.18
C LEU A 190 14.02 -8.16 12.27
N THR A 191 15.21 -8.75 12.21
CA THR A 191 16.50 -8.08 12.25
C THR A 191 16.72 -7.37 10.91
N PRO A 192 16.77 -6.03 10.86
CA PRO A 192 16.79 -5.28 9.61
C PRO A 192 17.97 -5.64 8.69
N ALA A 193 19.12 -5.98 9.27
CA ALA A 193 20.31 -6.34 8.50
C ALA A 193 20.11 -7.59 7.63
N VAL A 194 19.24 -8.52 8.02
CA VAL A 194 19.02 -9.79 7.31
C VAL A 194 17.63 -9.90 6.71
N ALA A 195 16.87 -8.80 6.68
CA ALA A 195 15.50 -8.75 6.15
C ALA A 195 15.40 -7.77 4.98
N LEU A 196 14.35 -7.92 4.18
CA LEU A 196 13.96 -6.88 3.23
C LEU A 196 13.30 -5.72 3.98
N THR A 197 13.50 -4.53 3.44
CA THR A 197 12.79 -3.31 3.80
C THR A 197 11.41 -3.23 3.12
N ARG A 198 11.01 -4.28 2.39
CA ARG A 198 9.71 -4.40 1.73
C ARG A 198 8.82 -5.42 2.39
N ALA A 199 7.52 -5.16 2.32
CA ALA A 199 6.51 -6.12 2.72
C ALA A 199 5.32 -6.12 1.75
N TRP A 200 4.70 -7.28 1.56
CA TRP A 200 3.52 -7.46 0.73
C TRP A 200 2.33 -7.76 1.60
N ALA A 201 1.37 -6.85 1.65
CA ALA A 201 0.11 -7.09 2.33
C ALA A 201 -0.85 -7.75 1.36
N VAL A 202 -1.26 -8.96 1.70
CA VAL A 202 -2.21 -9.73 0.91
C VAL A 202 -3.39 -10.12 1.79
N SER A 203 -4.60 -10.03 1.27
CA SER A 203 -5.79 -10.56 1.95
C SER A 203 -6.76 -11.17 0.95
N GLY A 204 -7.26 -12.36 1.27
CA GLY A 204 -8.36 -13.05 0.60
C GLY A 204 -9.18 -13.88 1.60
N SER A 205 -10.28 -14.43 1.15
CA SER A 205 -11.21 -15.30 1.89
C SER A 205 -11.07 -16.79 1.56
N HIS A 206 -10.12 -17.17 0.71
CA HIS A 206 -9.94 -18.54 0.25
C HIS A 206 -9.76 -19.53 1.40
N ALA A 207 -10.70 -20.47 1.53
CA ALA A 207 -10.71 -21.45 2.60
C ALA A 207 -9.60 -22.50 2.38
N PRO A 208 -8.77 -22.80 3.40
CA PRO A 208 -7.77 -23.87 3.32
C PRO A 208 -8.48 -25.23 3.18
N GLY A 209 -8.21 -25.99 2.12
CA GLY A 209 -9.00 -27.19 1.83
C GLY A 209 -8.36 -28.37 1.12
N VAL A 210 -7.41 -28.17 0.19
CA VAL A 210 -6.71 -29.29 -0.45
C VAL A 210 -5.24 -28.87 -0.68
N ASN A 211 -4.28 -29.65 -0.18
CA ASN A 211 -2.82 -29.49 -0.31
C ASN A 211 -2.27 -28.14 -0.86
N GLY A 212 -1.98 -27.17 0.02
CA GLY A 212 -1.14 -26.01 -0.34
C GLY A 212 -1.73 -25.12 -1.46
N ASP A 213 -3.04 -24.93 -1.44
CA ASP A 213 -3.83 -24.40 -2.56
C ASP A 213 -3.59 -22.93 -2.94
N VAL A 214 -2.58 -22.22 -2.45
CA VAL A 214 -2.25 -20.89 -2.98
C VAL A 214 -0.75 -20.78 -3.23
N ARG A 215 -0.39 -20.53 -4.49
CA ARG A 215 0.95 -20.11 -4.88
C ARG A 215 1.04 -18.60 -4.87
N PHE A 216 2.02 -18.12 -4.14
CA PHE A 216 2.31 -16.71 -3.98
C PHE A 216 3.76 -16.47 -4.38
N SER A 217 3.96 -15.49 -5.26
CA SER A 217 5.26 -15.10 -5.78
C SER A 217 5.50 -13.63 -5.53
N VAL A 218 6.68 -13.28 -5.02
CA VAL A 218 7.12 -11.90 -4.80
C VAL A 218 8.49 -11.68 -5.40
N GLN A 219 8.73 -10.46 -5.89
CA GLN A 219 10.02 -9.99 -6.38
C GLN A 219 10.42 -8.73 -5.62
N TRP A 220 11.72 -8.50 -5.49
CA TRP A 220 12.28 -7.33 -4.80
C TRP A 220 13.43 -6.73 -5.62
N ASN A 221 13.91 -5.56 -5.22
CA ASN A 221 14.97 -4.81 -5.87
C ASN A 221 16.27 -4.77 -5.04
N ALA A 222 17.36 -4.34 -5.68
CA ALA A 222 18.69 -4.23 -5.07
C ALA A 222 18.70 -3.41 -3.77
N GLY A 223 18.08 -2.23 -3.81
CA GLY A 223 18.10 -1.24 -2.74
C GLY A 223 17.21 -1.57 -1.54
N GLU A 224 16.52 -2.71 -1.58
CA GLU A 224 15.53 -3.08 -0.58
C GLU A 224 16.09 -4.05 0.46
N GLN A 225 17.35 -4.45 0.32
CA GLN A 225 17.97 -5.49 1.12
C GLN A 225 18.68 -4.90 2.33
N GLY A 226 18.52 -5.57 3.48
CA GLY A 226 19.43 -5.38 4.60
C GLY A 226 20.87 -5.69 4.22
N ALA A 227 21.82 -5.07 4.93
CA ALA A 227 23.25 -5.15 4.64
C ALA A 227 23.84 -6.57 4.64
N SER A 228 23.17 -7.51 5.29
CA SER A 228 23.53 -8.92 5.43
C SER A 228 22.44 -9.87 4.91
N PHE A 229 21.53 -9.38 4.06
CA PHE A 229 20.49 -10.20 3.46
C PHE A 229 21.10 -11.24 2.53
N ASP A 230 20.99 -12.51 2.91
CA ASP A 230 21.41 -13.62 2.07
C ASP A 230 20.31 -13.99 1.07
N ARG A 231 20.65 -13.91 -0.21
CA ARG A 231 19.76 -14.29 -1.31
C ARG A 231 19.75 -15.79 -1.57
N SER A 232 20.68 -16.56 -1.01
CA SER A 232 20.85 -17.99 -1.29
C SER A 232 19.58 -18.76 -0.93
N LEU A 233 18.99 -19.41 -1.93
CA LEU A 233 17.78 -20.23 -1.77
C LEU A 233 18.20 -21.68 -1.99
N GLY A 234 18.25 -22.48 -0.93
CA GLY A 234 18.51 -23.92 -1.05
C GLY A 234 19.28 -24.54 0.10
N GLY A 235 18.55 -25.08 1.07
CA GLY A 235 19.01 -25.90 2.20
C GLY A 235 17.93 -25.87 3.29
N SER A 236 17.74 -26.94 4.08
CA SER A 236 16.63 -27.10 5.03
C SER A 236 16.52 -26.03 6.14
N THR A 237 17.40 -25.03 6.12
CA THR A 237 17.60 -24.01 7.16
C THR A 237 17.37 -22.56 6.69
N SER A 238 17.08 -22.31 5.41
CA SER A 238 16.89 -20.94 4.89
C SER A 238 15.43 -20.65 4.55
N ALA A 239 14.63 -20.30 5.56
CA ALA A 239 13.29 -19.75 5.33
C ALA A 239 13.42 -18.30 4.88
N LEU A 240 13.33 -18.04 3.56
CA LEU A 240 13.29 -16.65 3.09
C LEU A 240 11.92 -16.02 3.26
N ALA A 241 10.80 -16.74 3.12
CA ALA A 241 9.47 -16.14 3.26
C ALA A 241 8.99 -16.14 4.71
N TRP A 242 8.56 -14.99 5.19
CA TRP A 242 7.99 -14.81 6.53
C TRP A 242 6.61 -14.19 6.43
N ARG A 243 5.69 -14.67 7.26
CA ARG A 243 4.32 -14.14 7.37
C ARG A 243 4.05 -13.62 8.77
N TRP A 244 3.62 -12.37 8.85
CA TRP A 244 3.10 -11.76 10.06
C TRP A 244 1.61 -12.10 10.20
N ASN A 245 1.26 -12.74 11.32
CA ASN A 245 -0.12 -13.17 11.62
C ASN A 245 -0.93 -12.13 12.42
N GLY A 246 -0.36 -10.96 12.73
CA GLY A 246 -0.96 -9.96 13.61
C GLY A 246 -0.19 -9.76 14.92
N THR A 247 0.59 -10.75 15.36
CA THR A 247 1.33 -10.72 16.63
C THR A 247 2.80 -11.08 16.51
N ALA A 248 3.16 -11.96 15.57
CA ALA A 248 4.53 -12.41 15.36
C ALA A 248 4.81 -12.73 13.90
N TRP A 249 6.07 -12.60 13.50
CA TRP A 249 6.57 -13.14 12.23
C TRP A 249 6.78 -14.65 12.38
N SER A 250 6.27 -15.40 11.40
CA SER A 250 6.43 -16.86 11.32
C SER A 250 7.08 -17.25 10.00
N PRO A 251 8.15 -18.05 10.02
CA PRO A 251 8.79 -18.51 8.79
C PRO A 251 7.86 -19.46 8.04
N GLN A 252 7.93 -19.43 6.71
CA GLN A 252 7.11 -20.25 5.82
C GLN A 252 7.99 -21.28 5.13
N THR A 253 7.43 -22.47 4.89
CA THR A 253 8.11 -23.58 4.23
C THR A 253 7.73 -23.66 2.76
N GLY A 254 8.43 -24.51 1.98
CA GLY A 254 8.11 -24.70 0.55
C GLY A 254 8.53 -23.53 -0.35
N VAL A 255 9.45 -22.69 0.13
CA VAL A 255 9.99 -21.54 -0.59
C VAL A 255 10.93 -22.01 -1.72
N ARG A 256 10.74 -21.48 -2.92
CA ARG A 256 11.54 -21.81 -4.11
C ARG A 256 11.84 -20.55 -4.91
N ARG A 257 12.92 -20.58 -5.69
CA ARG A 257 13.13 -19.60 -6.77
C ARG A 257 12.25 -19.97 -7.96
N SER A 258 11.58 -18.98 -8.54
CA SER A 258 10.91 -19.14 -9.84
C SER A 258 11.88 -19.05 -11.01
N ASP A 259 13.02 -18.37 -10.84
CA ASP A 259 13.99 -18.08 -11.89
C ASP A 259 15.43 -17.89 -11.33
N ASN A 260 16.38 -17.67 -12.25
CA ASN A 260 17.81 -17.49 -11.94
C ASN A 260 18.27 -16.02 -12.07
N GLY A 261 17.35 -15.06 -12.03
CA GLY A 261 17.67 -13.64 -12.06
C GLY A 261 18.47 -13.19 -10.84
N ALA A 262 19.07 -11.99 -10.92
CA ALA A 262 19.78 -11.37 -9.79
C ALA A 262 18.85 -11.09 -8.59
N TYR A 263 17.57 -10.87 -8.86
CA TYR A 263 16.48 -10.72 -7.90
C TYR A 263 15.32 -11.65 -8.31
N PRO A 264 15.45 -12.95 -8.05
CA PRO A 264 14.51 -13.94 -8.57
C PRO A 264 13.17 -13.83 -7.85
N ALA A 265 12.07 -14.19 -8.51
CA ALA A 265 10.82 -14.32 -7.76
C ALA A 265 10.93 -15.46 -6.75
N VAL A 266 10.35 -15.23 -5.58
CA VAL A 266 10.25 -16.20 -4.50
C VAL A 266 8.85 -16.74 -4.45
N ASP A 267 8.71 -18.00 -4.85
CA ASP A 267 7.47 -18.75 -4.84
C ASP A 267 7.31 -19.48 -3.51
N THR A 268 6.16 -19.32 -2.86
CA THR A 268 5.79 -20.07 -1.65
C THR A 268 4.43 -20.70 -1.83
N LEU A 269 4.30 -21.95 -1.39
CA LEU A 269 3.05 -22.70 -1.37
C LEU A 269 2.45 -22.63 0.04
N VAL A 270 1.27 -22.02 0.19
CA VAL A 270 0.71 -21.69 1.50
C VAL A 270 -0.73 -22.12 1.62
N SER A 271 -1.15 -22.53 2.82
CA SER A 271 -2.55 -22.84 3.11
C SER A 271 -3.38 -21.59 3.38
N THR A 272 -2.74 -20.49 3.78
CA THR A 272 -3.41 -19.21 4.00
C THR A 272 -2.50 -18.08 3.56
N LEU A 273 -2.94 -17.32 2.56
CA LEU A 273 -2.18 -16.20 2.03
C LEU A 273 -2.44 -14.89 2.79
N SER A 274 -3.58 -14.74 3.45
CA SER A 274 -3.95 -13.49 4.12
C SER A 274 -2.97 -13.09 5.22
N GLY A 275 -2.33 -11.94 5.13
CA GLY A 275 -1.35 -11.47 6.09
C GLY A 275 -0.37 -10.53 5.44
N LEU A 276 0.66 -10.18 6.21
CA LEU A 276 1.76 -9.40 5.69
C LEU A 276 2.97 -10.32 5.50
N TRP A 277 3.60 -10.21 4.34
CA TRP A 277 4.70 -11.05 3.89
C TRP A 277 5.95 -10.23 3.74
N THR A 278 7.09 -10.81 4.06
CA THR A 278 8.41 -10.23 3.73
C THR A 278 9.39 -11.35 3.45
N LEU A 279 10.59 -10.99 2.97
CA LEU A 279 11.69 -11.92 2.90
C LEU A 279 12.76 -11.61 3.95
N ALA A 280 13.24 -12.63 4.65
CA ALA A 280 14.32 -12.48 5.63
C ALA A 280 15.14 -13.77 5.75
N GLY A 281 16.45 -13.64 5.96
CA GLY A 281 17.37 -14.77 6.07
C GLY A 281 17.24 -15.58 7.37
N PRO A 282 18.04 -16.65 7.53
CA PRO A 282 18.14 -17.40 8.78
C PRO A 282 18.48 -16.48 9.97
N GLY A 283 17.90 -16.74 11.14
CA GLY A 283 18.16 -15.94 12.34
C GLY A 283 17.57 -14.53 12.29
N ALA A 284 16.69 -14.24 11.34
CA ALA A 284 16.04 -12.94 11.23
C ALA A 284 15.12 -12.62 12.41
N LEU A 285 14.68 -13.58 13.22
CA LEU A 285 13.86 -13.26 14.37
C LEU A 285 14.67 -12.40 15.37
N LEU A 286 14.29 -11.14 15.58
CA LEU A 286 14.72 -10.40 16.77
C LEU A 286 14.14 -11.16 17.95
N ALA A 287 14.94 -11.62 18.90
CA ALA A 287 14.40 -12.55 19.88
C ALA A 287 13.25 -11.92 20.66
N ALA A 288 12.30 -12.78 21.00
CA ALA A 288 11.14 -12.44 21.78
C ALA A 288 11.55 -11.93 23.18
N ASP A 289 10.60 -11.34 23.90
CA ASP A 289 10.76 -10.86 25.28
C ASP A 289 11.74 -11.73 26.08
N GLY A 290 12.91 -11.16 26.40
CA GLY A 290 14.06 -11.89 26.98
C GLY A 290 15.37 -11.77 26.18
N ASP A 291 15.34 -11.17 24.98
CA ASP A 291 16.56 -10.87 24.21
C ASP A 291 17.42 -9.77 24.83
N ALA A 292 18.71 -9.70 24.46
CA ALA A 292 19.63 -8.68 24.94
C ALA A 292 19.03 -7.27 24.77
N ALA A 293 18.98 -6.51 25.86
CA ALA A 293 18.46 -5.15 25.85
C ALA A 293 19.22 -4.31 24.81
N PRO A 294 18.52 -3.42 24.06
CA PRO A 294 19.18 -2.53 23.11
C PRO A 294 20.20 -1.64 23.83
N ALA A 295 21.17 -1.11 23.10
CA ALA A 295 22.21 -0.25 23.69
C ALA A 295 21.65 1.09 24.21
N GLY A 296 20.48 1.53 23.73
CA GLY A 296 19.82 2.76 24.13
C GLY A 296 18.30 2.67 24.04
N LEU A 297 17.61 3.77 24.37
CA LEU A 297 16.15 3.84 24.20
C LEU A 297 15.81 3.87 22.71
N GLU A 298 15.12 2.84 22.26
CA GLU A 298 14.73 2.68 20.86
C GLU A 298 13.21 2.72 20.70
N LEU A 299 12.76 3.31 19.59
CA LEU A 299 11.36 3.26 19.15
C LEU A 299 11.34 2.79 17.71
N ALA A 300 10.70 1.66 17.51
CA ALA A 300 10.49 1.12 16.18
C ALA A 300 9.30 1.83 15.48
N PRO A 301 9.26 1.87 14.14
CA PRO A 301 8.11 2.39 13.40
C PRO A 301 6.77 1.80 13.88
N VAL A 302 5.77 2.66 14.08
CA VAL A 302 4.43 2.22 14.49
C VAL A 302 3.72 1.57 13.30
N TRP A 303 3.08 0.43 13.53
CA TRP A 303 2.48 -0.37 12.47
C TRP A 303 1.06 -0.89 12.77
N PRO A 304 0.11 -0.81 11.82
CA PRO A 304 0.20 -0.08 10.56
C PRO A 304 0.21 1.44 10.78
N ASN A 305 0.76 2.18 9.83
CA ASN A 305 0.67 3.64 9.79
C ASN A 305 0.68 4.13 8.32
N PRO A 306 -0.39 4.74 7.80
CA PRO A 306 -1.66 5.07 8.46
C PRO A 306 -2.42 3.86 9.04
N PHE A 307 -3.42 4.07 9.89
CA PHE A 307 -4.26 2.98 10.41
C PHE A 307 -5.73 3.40 10.62
N ARG A 308 -6.65 2.43 10.53
CA ARG A 308 -8.09 2.65 10.75
C ARG A 308 -8.63 2.14 12.08
N GLY A 309 -8.11 1.02 12.57
CA GLY A 309 -8.61 0.37 13.79
C GLY A 309 -7.58 0.33 14.90
N ALA A 310 -6.49 -0.40 14.70
CA ALA A 310 -5.43 -0.51 15.68
C ALA A 310 -4.05 -0.35 15.05
N ALA A 311 -3.12 0.13 15.85
CA ALA A 311 -1.69 0.10 15.56
C ALA A 311 -0.93 -0.54 16.73
N THR A 312 0.23 -1.09 16.43
CA THR A 312 1.15 -1.71 17.38
C THR A 312 2.48 -0.98 17.27
N LEU A 313 3.07 -0.66 18.41
CA LEU A 313 4.41 -0.10 18.50
C LEU A 313 5.31 -1.04 19.30
N ARG A 314 6.59 -1.06 18.95
CA ARG A 314 7.63 -1.75 19.70
C ARG A 314 8.68 -0.74 20.14
N TYR A 315 9.10 -0.85 21.40
CA TYR A 315 10.08 0.03 21.99
C TYR A 315 11.09 -0.79 22.78
N GLY A 316 12.33 -0.33 22.79
CA GLY A 316 13.45 -1.02 23.39
C GLY A 316 13.94 -0.26 24.62
N VAL A 317 14.09 -0.98 25.73
CA VAL A 317 14.47 -0.43 27.03
C VAL A 317 15.86 -0.96 27.39
N PRO A 318 16.91 -0.11 27.48
CA PRO A 318 18.29 -0.57 27.65
C PRO A 318 18.61 -1.07 29.06
N LYS A 319 17.90 -0.56 30.07
CA LYS A 319 18.05 -0.92 31.48
C LYS A 319 16.74 -0.68 32.23
N LYS A 320 16.57 -1.24 33.42
CA LYS A 320 15.36 -1.01 34.23
C LYS A 320 15.13 0.49 34.44
N MET A 321 13.98 0.99 33.97
CA MET A 321 13.65 2.41 34.03
C MET A 321 12.13 2.62 33.92
N ARG A 322 11.65 3.76 34.41
CA ARG A 322 10.27 4.21 34.17
C ARG A 322 10.12 4.69 32.73
N VAL A 323 9.17 4.12 32.01
CA VAL A 323 8.82 4.46 30.64
C VAL A 323 7.42 5.06 30.62
N THR A 324 7.27 6.19 29.94
CA THR A 324 5.97 6.82 29.67
C THR A 324 5.77 6.92 28.16
N ILE A 325 4.67 6.39 27.66
CA ILE A 325 4.29 6.39 26.25
C ILE A 325 2.96 7.10 26.11
N GLY A 326 2.98 8.26 25.48
CA GLY A 326 1.79 9.09 25.24
C GLY A 326 1.57 9.35 23.76
N VAL A 327 0.31 9.53 23.38
CA VAL A 327 -0.13 9.97 22.06
C VAL A 327 -0.68 11.38 22.19
N TYR A 328 -0.26 12.26 21.30
CA TYR A 328 -0.58 13.69 21.33
C TYR A 328 -1.16 14.15 19.98
N SER A 329 -2.07 15.11 20.01
CA SER A 329 -2.56 15.77 18.79
C SER A 329 -1.50 16.73 18.22
N VAL A 330 -1.73 17.27 17.01
CA VAL A 330 -0.86 18.31 16.44
C VAL A 330 -0.80 19.59 17.27
N GLN A 331 -1.81 19.86 18.10
CA GLN A 331 -1.83 20.98 19.06
C GLN A 331 -1.14 20.63 20.39
N GLY A 332 -0.56 19.43 20.52
CA GLY A 332 0.12 18.98 21.75
C GLY A 332 -0.83 18.50 22.85
N GLN A 333 -2.13 18.37 22.58
CA GLN A 333 -3.07 17.81 23.56
C GLN A 333 -2.82 16.32 23.75
N HIS A 334 -2.78 15.86 24.99
CA HIS A 334 -2.65 14.44 25.31
C HIS A 334 -3.96 13.70 24.96
N VAL A 335 -3.84 12.67 24.12
CA VAL A 335 -4.97 11.88 23.59
C VAL A 335 -5.08 10.52 24.28
N ALA A 336 -3.95 9.84 24.50
CA ALA A 336 -3.94 8.52 25.12
C ALA A 336 -2.58 8.19 25.75
N THR A 337 -2.59 7.44 26.85
CA THR A 337 -1.39 6.84 27.45
C THR A 337 -1.37 5.34 27.13
N LEU A 338 -0.29 4.85 26.53
CA LEU A 338 -0.14 3.44 26.13
C LEU A 338 0.68 2.63 27.13
N ALA A 339 1.56 3.29 27.87
CA ALA A 339 2.30 2.72 28.98
C ALA A 339 2.75 3.84 29.92
N ASP A 340 2.65 3.62 31.23
CA ASP A 340 3.32 4.43 32.25
C ASP A 340 3.72 3.49 33.39
N GLY A 341 5.02 3.37 33.65
CA GLY A 341 5.54 2.56 34.75
C GLY A 341 6.94 2.02 34.50
N GLU A 342 7.47 1.28 35.47
CA GLU A 342 8.76 0.61 35.33
C GLU A 342 8.71 -0.49 34.27
N ARG A 343 9.79 -0.61 33.49
CA ARG A 343 10.01 -1.68 32.53
C ARG A 343 11.39 -2.27 32.75
N GLU A 344 11.46 -3.59 32.70
CA GLU A 344 12.73 -4.32 32.72
C GLU A 344 13.51 -4.11 31.41
N PRO A 345 14.85 -4.30 31.40
CA PRO A 345 15.63 -4.25 30.18
C PRO A 345 15.09 -5.24 29.14
N GLY A 346 15.04 -4.82 27.88
CA GLY A 346 14.55 -5.64 26.78
C GLY A 346 13.62 -4.90 25.83
N TRP A 347 13.08 -5.63 24.87
CA TRP A 347 12.08 -5.13 23.95
C TRP A 347 10.67 -5.31 24.52
N HIS A 348 9.79 -4.34 24.24
CA HIS A 348 8.41 -4.32 24.73
C HIS A 348 7.46 -3.91 23.61
N VAL A 349 6.20 -4.35 23.71
CA VAL A 349 5.15 -4.03 22.74
C VAL A 349 4.02 -3.28 23.44
N ALA A 350 3.47 -2.26 22.76
CA ALA A 350 2.25 -1.58 23.17
C ALA A 350 1.27 -1.46 21.99
N ARG A 351 -0.03 -1.47 22.28
CA ARG A 351 -1.10 -1.42 21.29
C ARG A 351 -1.91 -0.14 21.44
N LEU A 352 -2.18 0.52 20.31
CA LEU A 352 -3.00 1.72 20.19
C LEU A 352 -4.30 1.37 19.46
N GLN A 353 -5.43 1.78 20.01
CA GLN A 353 -6.76 1.64 19.38
C GLN A 353 -7.26 3.01 18.92
N ALA A 354 -7.83 3.08 17.71
CA ALA A 354 -8.32 4.30 17.07
C ALA A 354 -9.78 4.64 17.44
N ASP A 355 -10.46 3.84 18.27
CA ASP A 355 -11.90 3.96 18.52
C ASP A 355 -12.34 5.35 19.00
N ARG A 356 -11.44 6.08 19.67
CA ARG A 356 -11.70 7.43 20.19
C ARG A 356 -10.88 8.53 19.51
N MET A 357 -10.20 8.21 18.41
CA MET A 357 -9.36 9.15 17.66
C MET A 357 -10.09 9.61 16.40
N ALA A 358 -10.05 10.92 16.11
CA ALA A 358 -10.53 11.46 14.85
C ALA A 358 -9.52 11.19 13.72
N ASN A 359 -9.97 11.25 12.47
CA ASN A 359 -9.06 11.21 11.32
C ASN A 359 -8.08 12.37 11.38
N GLY A 360 -6.79 12.10 11.17
CA GLY A 360 -5.77 13.15 11.24
C GLY A 360 -4.39 12.64 11.63
N VAL A 361 -3.49 13.60 11.85
CA VAL A 361 -2.11 13.36 12.25
C VAL A 361 -1.98 13.46 13.77
N TYR A 362 -1.21 12.54 14.35
CA TYR A 362 -0.88 12.51 15.78
C TYR A 362 0.62 12.26 15.96
N PHE A 363 1.12 12.46 17.17
CA PHE A 363 2.50 12.17 17.54
C PHE A 363 2.54 11.22 18.73
N LEU A 364 3.19 10.08 18.55
CA LEU A 364 3.59 9.19 19.63
C LEU A 364 4.88 9.73 20.26
N ARG A 365 4.97 9.71 21.59
CA ARG A 365 6.16 10.06 22.34
C ARG A 365 6.47 8.97 23.37
N VAL A 366 7.66 8.41 23.31
CA VAL A 366 8.24 7.52 24.33
C VAL A 366 9.27 8.31 25.12
N GLN A 367 9.13 8.34 26.44
CA GLN A 367 10.02 9.03 27.35
C GLN A 367 10.56 8.05 28.39
N ALA A 368 11.87 7.98 28.54
CA ALA A 368 12.51 7.17 29.56
C ALA A 368 13.93 7.69 29.84
N GLY A 369 14.30 7.83 31.12
CA GLY A 369 15.70 8.12 31.51
C GLY A 369 16.28 9.42 30.94
N GLY A 370 15.42 10.42 30.72
CA GLY A 370 15.81 11.71 30.13
C GLY A 370 15.80 11.72 28.59
N GLU A 371 15.72 10.56 27.94
CA GLU A 371 15.59 10.46 26.49
C GLU A 371 14.13 10.54 26.03
N VAL A 372 13.95 11.04 24.80
CA VAL A 372 12.65 11.14 24.14
C VAL A 372 12.77 10.62 22.72
N ARG A 373 11.92 9.65 22.36
CA ARG A 373 11.72 9.20 20.98
C ARG A 373 10.31 9.56 20.55
N SER A 374 10.14 9.97 19.29
CA SER A 374 8.84 10.34 18.75
C SER A 374 8.59 9.71 17.39
N SER A 375 7.33 9.43 17.09
CA SER A 375 6.91 8.92 15.78
C SER A 375 5.60 9.58 15.34
N LYS A 376 5.50 9.94 14.06
CA LYS A 376 4.27 10.48 13.47
C LYS A 376 3.27 9.34 13.26
N LEU A 377 2.01 9.57 13.57
CA LEU A 377 0.89 8.67 13.34
C LEU A 377 -0.14 9.31 12.42
N VAL A 378 -0.79 8.52 11.58
CA VAL A 378 -1.89 8.95 10.72
C VAL A 378 -3.09 8.02 10.95
N VAL A 379 -4.19 8.58 11.42
CA VAL A 379 -5.47 7.88 11.61
C VAL A 379 -6.40 8.20 10.44
N MET A 380 -7.01 7.17 9.86
CA MET A 380 -8.04 7.30 8.83
C MET A 380 -9.26 6.48 9.25
N ARG A 381 -10.47 6.81 8.80
CA ARG A 381 -11.69 6.04 9.06
C ARG A 381 -12.40 5.81 7.74
#